data_AF-A0A2G4SNP7-F1
#
_entry.id   AF-A0A2G4SNP7-F1
#
_cell.length_a   1.000
_cell.length_b   1.000
_cell.length_c   1.000
_cell.angle_alpha   90.00
_cell.angle_beta   90.00
_cell.angle_gamma   90.00
#
_symmetry.space_group_name_H-M   'P 1'
#
loop_
_entity.id
_entity.type
_entity.pdbx_description
1 polymer ?
#
loop_
_entity_poly.entity_id
_entity_poly.type
_entity_poly.pdbx_seq_one_letter_code
_entity_poly.pdbx_strand_id
1 'polypeptide(L)'
;DILRCVYENSTPEQLVKFRYTKKQQDKTWKTKKYRRILQDLKAQDPDVVQAEQALSQQPSSTVSVEDFGRFLQARSEQSAVLSRFYGHTITNHDNGYPLFRKIRLSAYFNKQRADQKLIQDLRTKFGEDAVFVMGNWSAPHARLPKEHGLQVYLIDEYKTSRYCPTCHNESLHTFRRVPNPRPYQRERYPTVVCHGLLRCTNLYCRPAMAAPDRYRLWNRDVAACLNYMHILRKLRRNGMVPHGFRRVAVAPTRRRRRVGDQEQPRTRIRLDDDSPS
;
A
#
# COMPACT_ATOMS: atom_id res chain seq x y z
N ASP A 1 2.88 -6.06 -8.29
CA ASP A 1 2.75 -4.70 -8.86
C ASP A 1 2.14 -3.79 -7.83
N ILE A 2 2.25 -2.46 -7.97
CA ILE A 2 1.55 -1.55 -7.05
C ILE A 2 0.11 -1.41 -7.50
N LEU A 3 -0.09 -1.16 -8.80
CA LEU A 3 -1.41 -1.00 -9.38
C LEU A 3 -1.46 -1.75 -10.71
N ARG A 4 -2.55 -2.48 -10.93
CA ARG A 4 -2.91 -3.06 -12.22
C ARG A 4 -4.35 -2.68 -12.51
N CYS A 5 -4.58 -2.06 -13.66
CA CYS A 5 -5.90 -1.63 -14.12
C CYS A 5 -6.20 -2.31 -15.44
N VAL A 6 -7.48 -2.57 -15.68
CA VAL A 6 -8.00 -3.12 -16.94
C VAL A 6 -9.14 -2.21 -17.39
N TYR A 7 -9.13 -1.83 -18.66
CA TYR A 7 -10.20 -1.02 -19.24
C TYR A 7 -11.50 -1.82 -19.33
N GLU A 8 -12.65 -1.16 -19.17
CA GLU A 8 -13.95 -1.81 -19.10
C GLU A 8 -14.25 -2.68 -20.34
N ASN A 9 -13.83 -2.26 -21.53
CA ASN A 9 -14.10 -3.00 -22.77
C ASN A 9 -13.11 -4.15 -23.03
N SER A 10 -12.26 -4.48 -22.06
CA SER A 10 -11.33 -5.60 -22.19
C SER A 10 -12.07 -6.94 -22.15
N THR A 11 -11.53 -7.92 -22.87
CA THR A 11 -11.93 -9.33 -22.84
C THR A 11 -10.76 -10.20 -22.37
N PRO A 12 -11.00 -11.46 -21.96
CA PRO A 12 -9.92 -12.41 -21.69
C PRO A 12 -8.88 -12.51 -22.82
N GLU A 13 -9.33 -12.34 -24.08
CA GLU A 13 -8.53 -12.44 -25.29
C GLU A 13 -7.85 -11.10 -25.66
N GLN A 14 -8.50 -9.96 -25.39
CA GLN A 14 -8.02 -8.62 -25.71
C GLN A 14 -8.01 -7.72 -24.47
N LEU A 15 -6.85 -7.60 -23.83
CA LEU A 15 -6.69 -6.85 -22.58
C LEU A 15 -6.05 -5.48 -22.79
N VAL A 16 -6.81 -4.40 -22.57
CA VAL A 16 -6.25 -3.06 -22.45
C VAL A 16 -5.88 -2.81 -20.99
N LYS A 17 -4.59 -2.97 -20.68
CA LYS A 17 -4.08 -2.93 -19.30
C LYS A 17 -3.15 -1.76 -19.02
N PHE A 18 -3.22 -1.23 -17.81
CA PHE A 18 -2.23 -0.31 -17.25
C PHE A 18 -1.52 -0.97 -16.06
N ARG A 19 -0.22 -0.73 -15.92
CA ARG A 19 0.60 -1.32 -14.87
C ARG A 19 1.50 -0.25 -14.28
N TYR A 20 1.35 -0.02 -12.98
CA TYR A 20 2.26 0.79 -12.19
C TYR A 20 3.05 -0.11 -11.23
N THR A 21 4.37 -0.05 -11.34
CA THR A 21 5.26 -0.97 -10.64
C THR A 21 6.03 -0.29 -9.52
N LYS A 22 6.46 -1.08 -8.54
CA LYS A 22 7.33 -0.58 -7.47
C LYS A 22 8.64 -0.01 -7.99
N LYS A 23 9.19 -0.58 -9.07
CA LYS A 23 10.41 -0.07 -9.72
C LYS A 23 10.19 1.33 -10.32
N GLN A 24 9.04 1.57 -10.96
CA GLN A 24 8.68 2.90 -11.47
C GLN A 24 8.52 3.89 -10.31
N GLN A 25 7.75 3.53 -9.27
CA GLN A 25 7.58 4.39 -8.09
C GLN A 25 8.92 4.72 -7.42
N ASP A 26 9.77 3.73 -7.17
CA ASP A 26 11.08 3.92 -6.54
C ASP A 26 11.99 4.85 -7.35
N LYS A 27 11.92 4.76 -8.69
CA LYS A 27 12.68 5.65 -9.60
C LYS A 27 12.20 7.09 -9.46
N THR A 28 10.89 7.31 -9.45
CA THR A 28 10.30 8.66 -9.37
C THR A 28 10.48 9.28 -7.98
N TRP A 29 10.25 8.51 -6.91
CA TRP A 29 10.35 8.99 -5.54
C TRP A 29 11.79 9.26 -5.10
N LYS A 30 12.78 8.63 -5.75
CA LYS A 30 14.21 8.73 -5.42
C LYS A 30 14.55 8.36 -3.97
N THR A 31 13.67 7.64 -3.27
CA THR A 31 13.85 7.27 -1.85
C THR A 31 15.16 6.51 -1.63
N LYS A 32 15.51 5.59 -2.54
CA LYS A 32 16.78 4.84 -2.47
C LYS A 32 18.01 5.74 -2.69
N LYS A 33 17.91 6.76 -3.53
CA LYS A 33 18.99 7.74 -3.75
C LYS A 33 19.21 8.54 -2.48
N TYR A 34 18.14 9.12 -1.92
CA TYR A 34 18.24 9.92 -0.69
C TYR A 34 18.71 9.09 0.50
N ARG A 35 18.22 7.85 0.64
CA ARG A 35 18.70 6.95 1.70
C ARG A 35 20.20 6.71 1.61
N ARG A 36 20.73 6.43 0.41
CA ARG A 36 22.17 6.25 0.20
C ARG A 36 22.96 7.48 0.60
N ILE A 37 22.59 8.66 0.07
CA ILE A 37 23.25 9.93 0.42
C ILE A 37 23.30 10.14 1.94
N LEU A 38 22.19 9.89 2.65
CA LEU A 38 22.15 10.05 4.10
C LEU A 38 22.97 9.00 4.84
N GLN A 39 23.01 7.76 4.35
CA GLN A 39 23.83 6.69 4.94
C GLN A 39 25.32 6.95 4.73
N ASP A 40 25.72 7.35 3.52
CA ASP A 40 27.10 7.65 3.17
C ASP A 40 27.62 8.85 3.97
N LEU A 41 26.77 9.85 4.19
CA LEU A 41 27.10 11.00 5.04
C LEU A 41 27.25 10.59 6.52
N LYS A 42 26.32 9.80 7.05
CA LYS A 42 26.40 9.31 8.43
C LYS A 42 27.65 8.46 8.66
N ALA A 43 28.03 7.63 7.69
CA ALA A 43 29.21 6.79 7.78
C ALA A 43 30.53 7.59 7.91
N GLN A 44 30.52 8.88 7.55
CA GLN A 44 31.68 9.77 7.71
C GLN A 44 31.78 10.38 9.12
N ASP A 45 30.75 10.23 9.95
CA ASP A 45 30.68 10.82 11.29
C ASP A 45 30.45 9.72 12.35
N PRO A 46 31.53 9.14 12.92
CA PRO A 46 31.43 8.06 13.91
C PRO A 46 30.64 8.45 15.16
N ASP A 47 30.70 9.72 15.59
CA ASP A 47 30.00 10.20 16.78
C ASP A 47 28.49 10.13 16.57
N VAL A 48 28.02 10.49 15.37
CA VAL A 48 26.60 10.37 14.99
C VAL A 48 26.18 8.90 14.95
N VAL A 49 27.01 8.00 14.42
CA VAL A 49 26.70 6.56 14.40
C VAL A 49 26.56 6.00 15.81
N GLN A 50 27.48 6.36 16.70
CA GLN A 50 27.43 5.96 18.11
C GLN A 50 26.21 6.54 18.83
N ALA A 51 25.91 7.82 18.62
CA ALA A 51 24.75 8.49 19.17
C ALA A 51 23.42 7.81 18.74
N GLU A 52 23.28 7.49 17.45
CA GLU A 52 22.08 6.77 16.96
C GLU A 52 21.98 5.35 17.51
N GLN A 53 23.11 4.65 17.65
CA GLN A 53 23.15 3.31 18.22
C GLN A 53 22.74 3.34 19.69
N ALA A 54 23.21 4.31 20.48
CA ALA A 54 22.82 4.49 21.88
C ALA A 54 21.31 4.70 22.02
N LEU A 55 20.71 5.55 21.16
CA LEU A 55 19.27 5.77 21.16
C LEU A 55 18.47 4.56 20.67
N SER A 56 19.03 3.76 19.75
CA SER A 56 18.37 2.53 19.27
C SER A 56 18.21 1.48 20.37
N GLN A 57 19.05 1.48 21.40
CA GLN A 57 18.93 0.58 22.55
C GLN A 57 17.83 1.00 23.54
N GLN A 58 17.33 2.24 23.44
CA GLN A 58 16.33 2.80 24.36
C GLN A 58 15.05 3.19 23.59
N PRO A 59 14.01 2.34 23.58
CA PRO A 59 12.83 2.57 22.74
C PRO A 59 11.99 3.75 23.24
N SER A 60 11.92 4.80 22.42
CA SER A 60 11.05 5.98 22.68
C SER A 60 9.56 5.67 22.81
N SER A 61 9.11 4.48 22.38
CA SER A 61 7.72 4.04 22.42
C SER A 61 7.40 3.15 23.63
N THR A 62 8.25 3.13 24.66
CA THR A 62 7.99 2.40 25.89
C THR A 62 6.81 2.99 26.67
N VAL A 63 6.07 2.14 27.38
CA VAL A 63 4.97 2.54 28.27
C VAL A 63 5.46 2.64 29.73
N SER A 64 6.65 2.10 30.03
CA SER A 64 7.27 2.21 31.34
C SER A 64 7.83 3.61 31.54
N VAL A 65 7.45 4.24 32.65
CA VAL A 65 7.92 5.59 33.01
C VAL A 65 9.44 5.59 33.23
N GLU A 66 9.97 4.55 33.86
CA GLU A 66 11.41 4.42 34.14
C GLU A 66 12.21 4.29 32.82
N ASP A 67 11.76 3.44 31.91
CA ASP A 67 12.39 3.26 30.60
C ASP A 67 12.32 4.54 29.76
N PHE A 68 11.21 5.27 29.84
CA PHE A 68 11.08 6.55 29.16
C PHE A 68 12.02 7.60 29.75
N GLY A 69 12.20 7.62 31.08
CA GLY A 69 13.21 8.43 31.75
C GLY A 69 14.62 8.14 31.24
N ARG A 70 15.00 6.86 31.13
CA ARG A 70 16.28 6.44 30.55
C ARG A 70 16.43 6.89 29.09
N PHE A 71 15.38 6.79 28.28
CA PHE A 71 15.38 7.32 26.92
C PHE A 71 15.60 8.84 26.88
N LEU A 72 14.94 9.61 27.74
CA LEU A 72 15.10 11.07 27.80
C LEU A 72 16.52 11.47 28.19
N GLN A 73 17.12 10.77 29.16
CA GLN A 73 18.50 11.01 29.57
C GLN A 73 19.47 10.74 28.42
N ALA A 74 19.39 9.57 27.79
CA ALA A 74 20.21 9.24 26.62
C ALA A 74 20.00 10.25 25.47
N ARG A 75 18.76 10.68 25.23
CA ARG A 75 18.46 11.71 24.22
C ARG A 75 19.07 13.07 24.55
N SER A 76 19.09 13.46 25.82
CA SER A 76 19.72 14.69 26.28
C SER A 76 21.24 14.64 26.07
N GLU A 77 21.88 13.55 26.48
CA GLU A 77 23.32 13.32 26.32
C GLU A 77 23.76 13.40 24.86
N GLN A 78 22.99 12.83 23.94
CA GLN A 78 23.30 12.83 22.51
C GLN A 78 22.81 14.08 21.76
N SER A 79 22.11 15.00 22.44
CA SER A 79 21.40 16.12 21.79
C SER A 79 22.33 17.05 21.02
N ALA A 80 23.48 17.40 21.59
CA ALA A 80 24.43 18.32 20.96
C ALA A 80 25.00 17.76 19.65
N VAL A 81 25.44 16.51 19.65
CA VAL A 81 26.00 15.80 18.48
C VAL A 81 24.94 15.71 17.37
N LEU A 82 23.75 15.22 17.71
CA LEU A 82 22.66 15.03 16.75
C LEU A 82 22.12 16.37 16.22
N SER A 83 22.01 17.39 17.06
CA SER A 83 21.57 18.73 16.66
C SER A 83 22.57 19.39 15.71
N ARG A 84 23.88 19.26 15.99
CA ARG A 84 24.94 19.74 15.10
C ARG A 84 24.81 19.07 13.73
N PHE A 85 24.75 17.74 13.69
CA PHE A 85 24.65 17.01 12.43
C PHE A 85 23.34 17.31 11.67
N TYR A 86 22.19 17.03 12.27
CA TYR A 86 20.90 17.17 11.57
C TYR A 86 20.49 18.62 11.29
N GLY A 87 20.94 19.57 12.12
CA GLY A 87 20.63 20.99 12.01
C GLY A 87 21.56 21.74 11.07
N HIS A 88 22.86 21.41 11.07
CA HIS A 88 23.90 22.24 10.45
C HIS A 88 24.61 21.57 9.28
N THR A 89 24.34 20.31 8.93
CA THR A 89 24.79 19.79 7.64
C THR A 89 24.12 20.58 6.52
N ILE A 90 24.91 21.35 5.78
CA ILE A 90 24.49 22.14 4.63
C ILE A 90 24.75 21.42 3.32
N THR A 91 24.11 21.87 2.25
CA THR A 91 24.40 21.37 0.91
C THR A 91 25.57 22.13 0.29
N ASN A 92 26.32 21.50 -0.62
CA ASN A 92 27.41 22.13 -1.40
C ASN A 92 26.93 23.20 -2.42
N HIS A 93 25.73 23.75 -2.26
CA HIS A 93 25.23 24.85 -3.09
C HIS A 93 25.36 26.15 -2.32
N ASP A 94 25.55 27.23 -3.06
CA ASP A 94 25.83 28.60 -2.58
C ASP A 94 24.81 29.10 -1.52
N ASN A 95 23.59 28.57 -1.52
CA ASN A 95 22.52 29.01 -0.62
C ASN A 95 22.55 28.37 0.79
N GLY A 96 23.49 27.47 1.10
CA GLY A 96 23.71 26.98 2.47
C GLY A 96 22.54 26.24 3.15
N TYR A 97 21.54 25.77 2.41
CA TYR A 97 20.34 25.17 3.01
C TYR A 97 20.63 23.88 3.80
N PRO A 98 19.95 23.63 4.94
CA PRO A 98 20.07 22.39 5.69
C PRO A 98 19.69 21.17 4.83
N LEU A 99 20.65 20.26 4.65
CA LEU A 99 20.55 19.11 3.74
C LEU A 99 19.35 18.22 4.06
N PHE A 100 19.14 17.90 5.34
CA PHE A 100 18.06 17.02 5.78
C PHE A 100 16.68 17.59 5.47
N ARG A 101 16.50 18.91 5.66
CA ARG A 101 15.25 19.60 5.32
C ARG A 101 15.02 19.60 3.80
N LYS A 102 16.07 19.91 3.03
CA LYS A 102 16.02 19.87 1.56
C LYS A 102 15.63 18.47 1.04
N ILE A 103 16.22 17.41 1.57
CA ILE A 103 15.91 16.03 1.17
C ILE A 103 14.45 15.68 1.52
N ARG A 104 13.98 16.01 2.73
CA ARG A 104 12.59 15.77 3.14
C ARG A 104 11.60 16.50 2.22
N LEU A 105 11.85 17.77 1.96
CA LEU A 105 11.03 18.58 1.06
C LEU A 105 11.05 18.03 -0.38
N SER A 106 12.23 17.64 -0.86
CA SER A 106 12.36 17.03 -2.20
C SER A 106 11.60 15.70 -2.29
N ALA A 107 11.65 14.86 -1.25
CA ALA A 107 10.90 13.62 -1.21
C ALA A 107 9.38 13.86 -1.24
N TYR A 108 8.91 14.87 -0.50
CA TYR A 108 7.52 15.31 -0.53
C TYR A 108 7.10 15.74 -1.95
N PHE A 109 7.84 16.65 -2.58
CA PHE A 109 7.53 17.11 -3.94
C PHE A 109 7.62 15.99 -4.98
N ASN A 110 8.61 15.11 -4.89
CA ASN A 110 8.73 13.97 -5.79
C ASN A 110 7.53 13.03 -5.68
N LYS A 111 7.00 12.84 -4.47
CA LYS A 111 5.79 12.04 -4.26
C LYS A 111 4.58 12.72 -4.92
N GLN A 112 4.36 14.01 -4.66
CA GLN A 112 3.27 14.77 -5.26
C GLN A 112 3.32 14.72 -6.80
N ARG A 113 4.50 15.00 -7.39
CA ARG A 113 4.69 14.90 -8.85
C ARG A 113 4.49 13.48 -9.38
N ALA A 114 4.89 12.46 -8.64
CA ALA A 114 4.70 11.07 -9.03
C ALA A 114 3.22 10.68 -9.05
N ASP A 115 2.48 11.11 -8.04
CA ASP A 115 1.04 10.85 -7.90
C ASP A 115 0.28 11.60 -9.01
N GLN A 116 0.58 12.89 -9.22
CA GLN A 116 0.04 13.68 -10.35
C GLN A 116 0.34 13.04 -11.71
N LYS A 117 1.58 12.60 -11.94
CA LYS A 117 1.95 11.91 -13.18
C LYS A 117 1.20 10.59 -13.35
N LEU A 118 1.03 9.81 -12.29
CA LEU A 118 0.27 8.57 -12.35
C LEU A 118 -1.18 8.84 -12.78
N ILE A 119 -1.80 9.89 -12.24
CA ILE A 119 -3.16 10.29 -12.61
C ILE A 119 -3.23 10.76 -14.06
N GLN A 120 -2.27 11.56 -14.52
CA GLN A 120 -2.19 11.99 -15.91
C GLN A 120 -2.01 10.79 -16.85
N ASP A 121 -1.09 9.87 -16.53
CA ASP A 121 -0.84 8.67 -17.34
C ASP A 121 -2.09 7.76 -17.39
N LEU A 122 -2.92 7.74 -16.32
CA LEU A 122 -4.20 7.04 -16.30
C LEU A 122 -5.24 7.72 -17.20
N ARG A 123 -5.39 9.05 -17.11
CA ARG A 123 -6.32 9.83 -17.93
C ARG A 123 -5.97 9.78 -19.42
N THR A 124 -4.71 9.99 -19.76
CA THR A 124 -4.23 9.86 -21.15
C THR A 124 -4.50 8.48 -21.73
N LYS A 125 -4.50 7.43 -20.89
CA LYS A 125 -4.73 6.06 -21.36
C LYS A 125 -6.20 5.65 -21.43
N PHE A 126 -7.02 6.11 -20.48
CA PHE A 126 -8.39 5.61 -20.32
C PHE A 126 -9.48 6.68 -20.55
N GLY A 127 -9.08 7.93 -20.81
CA GLY A 127 -9.97 9.08 -20.95
C GLY A 127 -9.97 9.96 -19.70
N GLU A 128 -10.30 11.25 -19.87
CA GLU A 128 -10.43 12.22 -18.76
C GLU A 128 -11.60 11.87 -17.82
N ASP A 129 -12.72 11.38 -18.38
CA ASP A 129 -13.92 10.97 -17.64
C ASP A 129 -13.82 9.55 -17.06
N ALA A 130 -12.61 8.97 -17.01
CA ALA A 130 -12.42 7.60 -16.55
C ALA A 130 -12.76 7.46 -15.06
N VAL A 131 -13.72 6.59 -14.78
CA VAL A 131 -14.06 6.19 -13.41
C VAL A 131 -13.19 5.02 -12.98
N PHE A 132 -12.56 5.15 -11.82
CA PHE A 132 -11.71 4.12 -11.26
C PHE A 132 -12.50 3.20 -10.32
N VAL A 133 -12.34 1.89 -10.47
CA VAL A 133 -12.97 0.92 -9.58
C VAL A 133 -11.90 0.04 -8.94
N MET A 134 -11.88 -0.03 -7.60
CA MET A 134 -10.95 -0.85 -6.83
C MET A 134 -11.67 -1.86 -5.94
N GLY A 135 -11.00 -2.97 -5.66
CA GLY A 135 -11.42 -3.87 -4.59
C GLY A 135 -11.37 -3.15 -3.24
N ASN A 136 -12.38 -3.34 -2.40
CA ASN A 136 -12.28 -3.01 -1.00
C ASN A 136 -11.34 -4.03 -0.36
N TRP A 137 -10.06 -3.68 -0.24
CA TRP A 137 -9.21 -4.41 0.68
C TRP A 137 -9.95 -4.47 2.01
N SER A 138 -10.10 -5.65 2.61
CA SER A 138 -10.77 -5.82 3.92
C SER A 138 -9.99 -5.16 5.08
N ALA A 139 -9.16 -4.16 4.77
CA ALA A 139 -8.37 -3.33 5.65
C ALA A 139 -8.74 -1.85 5.43
N PRO A 140 -9.06 -1.09 6.50
CA PRO A 140 -9.61 0.28 6.44
C PRO A 140 -8.62 1.38 6.00
N HIS A 141 -7.48 1.06 5.37
CA HIS A 141 -6.34 1.99 5.21
C HIS A 141 -5.86 2.25 3.78
N ALA A 142 -6.57 1.81 2.74
CA ALA A 142 -6.24 2.20 1.37
C ALA A 142 -6.73 3.63 1.08
N ARG A 143 -5.95 4.64 1.50
CA ARG A 143 -6.13 6.03 1.08
C ARG A 143 -5.60 6.18 -0.34
N LEU A 144 -6.46 6.01 -1.34
CA LEU A 144 -6.20 6.63 -2.63
C LEU A 144 -6.26 8.16 -2.44
N PRO A 145 -5.44 8.93 -3.16
CA PRO A 145 -5.56 10.38 -3.12
C PRO A 145 -6.95 10.75 -3.65
N LYS A 146 -7.89 11.05 -2.74
CA LYS A 146 -9.17 11.71 -3.09
C LYS A 146 -8.92 13.10 -3.71
N GLU A 147 -7.70 13.61 -3.56
CA GLU A 147 -7.30 15.01 -3.80
C GLU A 147 -7.08 15.38 -5.27
N HIS A 148 -7.23 14.47 -6.24
CA HIS A 148 -6.89 14.76 -7.65
C HIS A 148 -8.04 14.56 -8.64
N GLY A 149 -9.29 14.53 -8.18
CA GLY A 149 -10.47 14.53 -9.06
C GLY A 149 -10.66 13.26 -9.90
N LEU A 150 -10.05 12.14 -9.50
CA LEU A 150 -10.44 10.83 -10.04
C LEU A 150 -11.62 10.29 -9.22
N GLN A 151 -12.73 10.00 -9.88
CA GLN A 151 -13.85 9.34 -9.22
C GLN A 151 -13.48 7.88 -8.95
N VAL A 152 -13.49 7.48 -7.68
CA VAL A 152 -13.16 6.11 -7.26
C VAL A 152 -14.34 5.43 -6.58
N TYR A 153 -14.69 4.25 -7.07
CA TYR A 153 -15.64 3.33 -6.42
C TYR A 153 -14.93 2.10 -5.87
N LEU A 154 -15.48 1.55 -4.80
CA LEU A 154 -15.02 0.32 -4.17
C LEU A 154 -15.99 -0.83 -4.44
N ILE A 155 -15.46 -2.00 -4.75
CA ILE A 155 -16.21 -3.26 -4.96
C ILE A 155 -15.76 -4.30 -3.96
N ASP A 156 -16.67 -5.16 -3.50
CA ASP A 156 -16.28 -6.32 -2.70
C ASP A 156 -15.38 -7.30 -3.48
N GLU A 157 -14.15 -7.51 -3.00
CA GLU A 157 -13.19 -8.44 -3.61
C GLU A 157 -13.52 -9.93 -3.32
N TYR A 158 -14.63 -10.22 -2.65
CA TYR A 158 -14.98 -11.59 -2.28
C TYR A 158 -14.90 -12.58 -3.45
N LYS A 159 -13.96 -13.53 -3.32
CA LYS A 159 -13.66 -14.61 -4.29
C LYS A 159 -13.30 -14.16 -5.72
N THR A 160 -13.08 -12.88 -5.99
CA THR A 160 -12.79 -12.39 -7.36
C THR A 160 -11.49 -12.96 -7.93
N SER A 161 -10.53 -13.38 -7.11
CA SER A 161 -9.32 -14.07 -7.57
C SER A 161 -9.46 -15.60 -7.64
N ARG A 162 -10.58 -16.17 -7.19
CA ARG A 162 -10.86 -17.62 -7.21
C ARG A 162 -11.72 -18.05 -8.41
N TYR A 163 -12.50 -17.13 -8.97
CA TYR A 163 -13.31 -17.41 -10.15
C TYR A 163 -12.53 -17.20 -11.44
N CYS A 164 -12.65 -18.12 -12.37
CA CYS A 164 -12.05 -17.97 -13.70
C CYS A 164 -12.88 -16.99 -14.54
N PRO A 165 -12.28 -15.92 -15.09
CA PRO A 165 -13.01 -14.96 -15.92
C PRO A 165 -13.60 -15.53 -17.22
N THR A 166 -13.08 -16.65 -17.72
CA THR A 166 -13.57 -17.29 -18.95
C THR A 166 -14.73 -18.23 -18.68
N CYS A 167 -14.60 -19.15 -17.71
CA CYS A 167 -15.64 -20.15 -17.46
C CYS A 167 -16.59 -19.80 -16.31
N HIS A 168 -16.38 -18.66 -15.64
CA HIS A 168 -17.21 -18.15 -14.54
C HIS A 168 -17.44 -19.12 -13.37
N ASN A 169 -16.54 -20.09 -13.20
CA ASN A 169 -16.56 -21.06 -12.10
C ASN A 169 -15.45 -20.76 -11.09
N GLU A 170 -15.65 -21.18 -9.84
CA GLU A 170 -14.64 -21.11 -8.77
C GLU A 170 -13.53 -22.16 -8.97
N SER A 171 -12.73 -21.99 -10.02
CA SER A 171 -11.78 -22.99 -10.51
C SER A 171 -10.32 -22.50 -10.53
N LEU A 172 -10.01 -21.31 -10.02
CA LEU A 172 -8.64 -20.81 -9.98
C LEU A 172 -7.91 -21.22 -8.70
N HIS A 173 -6.77 -21.88 -8.87
CA HIS A 173 -5.94 -22.34 -7.77
C HIS A 173 -4.47 -21.98 -7.95
N THR A 174 -3.77 -21.73 -6.84
CA THR A 174 -2.31 -21.66 -6.81
C THR A 174 -1.72 -23.05 -6.98
N PHE A 175 -0.60 -23.15 -7.71
CA PHE A 175 0.02 -24.45 -8.00
C PHE A 175 1.55 -24.38 -8.03
N ARG A 176 2.11 -23.27 -8.53
CA ARG A 176 3.55 -23.13 -8.73
C ARG A 176 4.24 -22.82 -7.41
N ARG A 177 5.26 -23.60 -7.05
CA ARG A 177 6.24 -23.23 -6.03
C ARG A 177 7.47 -22.60 -6.69
N VAL A 178 8.06 -21.61 -6.03
CA VAL A 178 9.26 -20.91 -6.49
C VAL A 178 10.24 -20.78 -5.32
N PRO A 179 11.56 -20.62 -5.59
CA PRO A 179 12.51 -20.25 -4.55
C PRO A 179 12.04 -19.00 -3.81
N ASN A 180 12.22 -18.96 -2.50
CA ASN A 180 11.75 -17.83 -1.70
C ASN A 180 12.40 -16.53 -2.21
N PRO A 181 11.62 -15.52 -2.60
CA PRO A 181 12.15 -14.27 -3.13
C PRO A 181 12.92 -13.46 -2.09
N ARG A 182 12.81 -13.81 -0.79
CA ARG A 182 13.54 -13.17 0.32
C ARG A 182 14.76 -14.03 0.66
N PRO A 183 15.99 -13.64 0.25
CA PRO A 183 17.18 -14.48 0.42
C PRO A 183 17.43 -14.91 1.87
N TYR A 184 17.28 -13.98 2.81
CA TYR A 184 17.44 -14.21 4.26
C TYR A 184 16.41 -15.17 4.88
N GLN A 185 15.35 -15.54 4.16
CA GLN A 185 14.36 -16.52 4.62
C GLN A 185 14.53 -17.90 3.96
N ARG A 186 15.47 -18.05 3.01
CA ARG A 186 15.62 -19.28 2.23
C ARG A 186 16.11 -20.46 3.07
N GLU A 187 16.91 -20.20 4.10
CA GLU A 187 17.40 -21.23 5.01
C GLU A 187 16.24 -21.94 5.71
N ARG A 188 15.32 -21.17 6.31
CA ARG A 188 14.15 -21.71 7.02
C ARG A 188 12.99 -22.08 6.08
N TYR A 189 12.83 -21.34 4.98
CA TYR A 189 11.73 -21.49 4.03
C TYR A 189 12.27 -21.40 2.60
N PRO A 190 12.81 -22.50 2.04
CA PRO A 190 13.52 -22.46 0.75
C PRO A 190 12.59 -22.18 -0.43
N THR A 191 11.35 -22.66 -0.38
CA THR A 191 10.36 -22.47 -1.45
C THR A 191 9.02 -22.01 -0.93
N VAL A 192 8.38 -21.11 -1.67
CA VAL A 192 7.07 -20.52 -1.35
C VAL A 192 6.10 -20.72 -2.51
N VAL A 193 4.80 -20.72 -2.21
CA VAL A 193 3.76 -20.76 -3.25
C VAL A 193 3.72 -19.42 -3.99
N CYS A 194 3.76 -19.46 -5.32
CA CYS A 194 3.58 -18.29 -6.17
C CYS A 194 2.09 -17.95 -6.24
N HIS A 195 1.67 -17.02 -5.38
CA HIS A 195 0.28 -16.59 -5.31
C HIS A 195 -0.19 -15.82 -6.56
N GLY A 196 0.70 -15.10 -7.23
CA GLY A 196 0.36 -14.26 -8.39
C GLY A 196 0.01 -15.03 -9.67
N LEU A 197 0.30 -16.33 -9.73
CA LEU A 197 0.02 -17.19 -10.88
C LEU A 197 -0.98 -18.28 -10.48
N LEU A 198 -2.11 -18.32 -11.18
CA LEU A 198 -3.20 -19.24 -10.94
C LEU A 198 -3.40 -20.15 -12.15
N ARG A 199 -3.87 -21.38 -11.91
CA ARG A 199 -4.35 -22.29 -12.96
C ARG A 199 -5.85 -22.49 -12.83
N CYS A 200 -6.55 -22.53 -13.95
CA CYS A 200 -7.95 -22.94 -14.02
C CYS A 200 -8.04 -24.46 -14.07
N THR A 201 -8.73 -25.09 -13.12
CA THR A 201 -8.92 -26.55 -13.06
C THR A 201 -10.12 -27.05 -13.86
N ASN A 202 -10.97 -26.16 -14.36
CA ASN A 202 -12.14 -26.53 -15.15
C ASN A 202 -11.71 -27.10 -16.52
N LEU A 203 -12.10 -28.34 -16.80
CA LEU A 203 -11.78 -29.08 -18.04
C LEU A 203 -12.25 -28.35 -19.30
N TYR A 204 -13.43 -27.73 -19.26
CA TYR A 204 -14.01 -26.97 -20.39
C TYR A 204 -13.28 -25.64 -20.66
N CYS A 205 -12.38 -25.22 -19.77
CA CYS A 205 -11.62 -23.98 -19.91
C CYS A 205 -10.19 -24.23 -20.44
N ARG A 206 -9.85 -25.48 -20.74
CA ARG A 206 -8.58 -25.86 -21.36
C ARG A 206 -8.47 -25.26 -22.77
N PRO A 207 -7.30 -24.76 -23.19
CA PRO A 207 -7.15 -24.25 -24.55
C PRO A 207 -7.26 -25.40 -25.57
N ALA A 208 -8.06 -25.22 -26.62
CA ALA A 208 -8.40 -26.27 -27.59
C ALA A 208 -7.20 -26.88 -28.33
N MET A 209 -6.08 -26.15 -28.42
CA MET A 209 -4.84 -26.55 -29.11
C MET A 209 -3.71 -26.94 -28.15
N ALA A 210 -4.00 -27.13 -26.87
CA ALA A 210 -3.00 -27.40 -25.86
C ALA A 210 -2.98 -28.90 -25.52
N ALA A 211 -1.79 -29.47 -25.35
CA ALA A 211 -1.62 -30.83 -24.86
C ALA A 211 -2.49 -31.07 -23.60
N PRO A 212 -2.93 -32.31 -23.32
CA PRO A 212 -3.90 -32.62 -22.25
C PRO A 212 -3.50 -32.12 -20.85
N ASP A 213 -2.22 -31.82 -20.64
CA ASP A 213 -1.59 -31.32 -19.43
C ASP A 213 -1.57 -29.77 -19.31
N ARG A 214 -1.98 -29.04 -20.36
CA ARG A 214 -1.91 -27.58 -20.40
C ARG A 214 -3.19 -26.92 -19.89
N TYR A 215 -3.10 -26.45 -18.65
CA TYR A 215 -4.13 -25.64 -18.00
C TYR A 215 -4.12 -24.20 -18.51
N ARG A 216 -5.29 -23.55 -18.52
CA ARG A 216 -5.35 -22.09 -18.69
C ARG A 216 -4.77 -21.41 -17.45
N LEU A 217 -3.79 -20.53 -17.69
CA LEU A 217 -3.10 -19.78 -16.63
C LEU A 217 -3.61 -18.36 -16.54
N TRP A 218 -3.67 -17.84 -15.31
CA TRP A 218 -4.11 -16.50 -15.01
C TRP A 218 -3.11 -15.78 -14.11
N ASN A 219 -2.83 -14.53 -14.43
CA ASN A 219 -2.32 -13.61 -13.42
C ASN A 219 -3.47 -13.29 -12.44
N ARG A 220 -3.22 -13.44 -11.13
CA ARG A 220 -4.22 -13.24 -10.08
C ARG A 220 -4.93 -11.89 -10.18
N ASP A 221 -4.16 -10.81 -10.31
CA ASP A 221 -4.71 -9.46 -10.31
C ASP A 221 -5.51 -9.19 -11.61
N VAL A 222 -5.08 -9.76 -12.74
CA VAL A 222 -5.86 -9.69 -14.01
C VAL A 222 -7.19 -10.43 -13.85
N ALA A 223 -7.19 -11.63 -13.27
CA ALA A 223 -8.41 -12.38 -13.04
C ALA A 223 -9.39 -11.61 -12.12
N ALA A 224 -8.87 -11.02 -11.04
CA ALA A 224 -9.67 -10.16 -10.17
C ALA A 224 -10.26 -8.96 -10.92
N CYS A 225 -9.46 -8.24 -11.71
CA CYS A 225 -9.94 -7.10 -12.50
C CYS A 225 -11.04 -7.49 -13.49
N LEU A 226 -10.88 -8.60 -14.20
CA LEU A 226 -11.90 -9.07 -15.14
C LEU A 226 -13.20 -9.46 -14.42
N ASN A 227 -13.09 -10.04 -13.22
CA ASN A 227 -14.26 -10.36 -12.40
C ASN A 227 -14.92 -9.10 -11.82
N TYR A 228 -14.17 -8.04 -11.49
CA TYR A 228 -14.76 -6.73 -11.15
C TYR A 228 -15.62 -6.20 -12.30
N MET A 229 -15.15 -6.28 -13.55
CA MET A 229 -15.93 -5.88 -14.71
C MET A 229 -17.20 -6.73 -14.86
N HIS A 230 -17.10 -8.04 -14.63
CA HIS A 230 -18.27 -8.91 -14.67
C HIS A 230 -19.31 -8.52 -13.60
N ILE A 231 -18.87 -8.22 -12.39
CA ILE A 231 -19.73 -7.70 -11.31
C ILE A 231 -20.37 -6.37 -11.72
N LEU A 232 -19.58 -5.41 -12.20
CA LEU A 232 -20.05 -4.09 -12.66
C LEU A 232 -21.10 -4.20 -13.76
N ARG A 233 -20.84 -5.01 -14.79
CA ARG A 233 -21.78 -5.22 -15.90
C ARG A 233 -23.11 -5.81 -15.41
N LYS A 234 -23.07 -6.70 -14.42
CA LYS A 234 -24.28 -7.28 -13.81
C LYS A 234 -25.01 -6.25 -12.95
N LEU A 235 -24.31 -5.53 -12.09
CA LEU A 235 -24.86 -4.40 -11.32
C LEU A 235 -25.56 -3.37 -12.22
N ARG A 236 -24.97 -2.98 -13.35
CA ARG A 236 -25.60 -2.03 -14.30
C ARG A 236 -26.82 -2.61 -15.00
N ARG A 237 -26.84 -3.92 -15.29
CA ARG A 237 -27.94 -4.57 -16.01
C ARG A 237 -29.15 -4.86 -15.13
N ASN A 238 -28.94 -5.30 -13.88
CA ASN A 238 -30.03 -5.76 -13.02
C ASN A 238 -29.85 -5.42 -11.54
N GLY A 239 -28.92 -4.53 -11.18
CA GLY A 239 -28.70 -4.13 -9.79
C GLY A 239 -28.08 -5.21 -8.89
N MET A 240 -27.67 -6.35 -9.45
CA MET A 240 -27.29 -7.53 -8.66
C MET A 240 -25.83 -7.93 -8.86
N VAL A 241 -25.12 -8.18 -7.75
CA VAL A 241 -23.82 -8.88 -7.76
C VAL A 241 -24.07 -10.36 -8.09
N PRO A 242 -23.27 -11.03 -8.94
CA PRO A 242 -23.45 -12.47 -9.19
C PRO A 242 -23.27 -13.30 -7.91
N HIS A 243 -24.06 -14.37 -7.78
CA HIS A 243 -24.13 -15.19 -6.55
C HIS A 243 -22.75 -15.62 -6.03
N GLY A 244 -21.85 -16.07 -6.92
CA GLY A 244 -20.50 -16.53 -6.55
C GLY A 244 -19.60 -15.45 -5.93
N PHE A 245 -19.92 -14.17 -6.12
CA PHE A 245 -19.18 -13.02 -5.57
C PHE A 245 -19.89 -12.37 -4.37
N ARG A 246 -21.01 -12.92 -3.91
CA ARG A 246 -21.68 -12.44 -2.69
C ARG A 246 -21.11 -13.14 -1.47
N ARG A 247 -20.85 -12.39 -0.41
CA ARG A 247 -20.66 -12.98 0.92
C ARG A 247 -22.00 -13.52 1.40
N VAL A 248 -21.98 -14.69 2.02
CA VAL A 248 -23.11 -15.15 2.82
C VAL A 248 -23.27 -14.14 3.96
N ALA A 249 -24.47 -13.60 4.14
CA ALA A 249 -24.75 -12.72 5.27
C ALA A 249 -24.58 -13.53 6.56
N VAL A 250 -23.45 -13.38 7.23
CA VAL A 250 -23.30 -13.89 8.59
C VAL A 250 -24.04 -12.89 9.47
N ALA A 251 -25.05 -13.37 10.20
CA ALA A 251 -25.78 -12.56 11.18
C ALA A 251 -24.75 -11.83 12.07
N PRO A 252 -24.93 -10.53 12.36
CA PRO A 252 -24.01 -9.81 13.22
C PRO A 252 -23.95 -10.54 14.56
N THR A 253 -22.83 -11.19 14.84
CA THR A 253 -22.54 -11.69 16.18
C THR A 253 -22.57 -10.47 17.08
N ARG A 254 -23.59 -10.39 17.95
CA ARG A 254 -23.67 -9.40 19.02
C ARG A 254 -22.33 -9.44 19.76
N ARG A 255 -21.42 -8.52 19.44
CA ARG A 255 -20.31 -8.20 20.32
C ARG A 255 -20.97 -7.78 21.62
N ARG A 256 -20.85 -8.60 22.67
CA ARG A 256 -21.19 -8.20 24.04
C ARG A 256 -20.50 -6.86 24.27
N ARG A 257 -21.26 -5.77 24.31
CA ARG A 257 -20.81 -4.53 24.93
C ARG A 257 -20.38 -4.92 26.35
N ARG A 258 -19.12 -4.68 26.71
CA ARG A 258 -18.77 -4.68 28.13
C ARG A 258 -19.62 -3.58 28.75
N VAL A 259 -20.44 -3.96 29.73
CA VAL A 259 -21.12 -3.04 30.64
C VAL A 259 -19.99 -2.35 31.41
N GLY A 260 -19.76 -1.06 31.16
CA GLY A 260 -18.65 -0.35 31.81
C GLY A 260 -18.36 1.07 31.32
N ASP A 261 -18.77 1.47 30.10
CA ASP A 261 -18.59 2.85 29.66
C ASP A 261 -19.88 3.65 29.92
N GLN A 262 -20.08 4.09 31.17
CA GLN A 262 -20.87 5.28 31.41
C GLN A 262 -20.05 6.48 30.92
N GLU A 263 -20.47 7.05 29.79
CA GLU A 263 -20.01 8.37 29.34
C GLU A 263 -20.39 9.40 30.40
N GLN A 264 -19.42 9.90 31.17
CA GLN A 264 -19.59 11.18 31.85
C GLN A 264 -19.61 12.29 30.80
N PRO A 265 -20.60 13.20 30.81
CA PRO A 265 -20.64 14.32 29.88
C PRO A 265 -19.48 15.27 30.20
N ARG A 266 -18.58 15.46 29.22
CA ARG A 266 -17.51 16.46 29.29
C ARG A 266 -18.14 17.85 29.19
N THR A 267 -18.32 18.51 30.33
CA THR A 267 -18.61 19.94 30.42
C THR A 267 -17.45 20.71 29.79
N ARG A 268 -17.70 21.45 28.71
CA ARG A 268 -16.75 22.42 28.16
C ARG A 268 -16.66 23.59 29.14
N ILE A 269 -15.51 23.75 29.79
CA ILE A 269 -15.15 24.99 30.47
C ILE A 269 -14.85 26.03 29.37
N ARG A 270 -15.68 27.07 29.28
CA ARG A 270 -15.33 28.31 28.58
C ARG A 270 -14.45 29.10 29.54
N LEU A 271 -13.25 29.48 29.09
CA LEU A 271 -12.47 30.51 29.74
C LEU A 271 -13.01 31.83 29.20
N ASP A 272 -13.71 32.58 30.04
CA ASP A 272 -14.06 33.96 29.75
C ASP A 272 -12.81 34.82 29.96
N ASP A 273 -12.53 35.64 28.96
CA ASP A 273 -11.42 36.59 28.89
C ASP A 273 -11.93 37.90 29.51
N ASP A 274 -11.63 38.12 30.79
CA ASP A 274 -11.90 39.39 31.47
C ASP A 274 -10.59 39.89 32.09
N SER A 275 -10.00 40.91 31.46
CA SER A 275 -9.06 41.83 32.11
C SER A 275 -9.54 43.25 31.84
N PRO A 276 -9.95 44.01 32.88
CA PRO A 276 -10.13 45.44 32.76
C PRO A 276 -8.86 46.17 33.22
N SER A 277 -8.41 47.08 32.33
CA SER A 277 -7.52 48.26 32.56
C SER A 277 -6.10 48.02 33.08
#